data_AF-A0A834MIB5-F1
#
_entry.id   AF-A0A834MIB5-F1
#
_cell.length_a   1.000
_cell.length_b   1.000
_cell.length_c   1.000
_cell.angle_alpha   90.00
_cell.angle_beta   90.00
_cell.angle_gamma   90.00
#
_symmetry.space_group_name_H-M   'P 1'
#
loop_
_entity.id
_entity.type
_entity.pdbx_description
1 polymer ?
#
loop_
_entity_poly.entity_id
_entity_poly.type
_entity_poly.pdbx_seq_one_letter_code
_entity_poly.pdbx_strand_id
1 'polypeptide(L)'
;MSLVSIPKICMLIIGIWPSELIENPVRKRLYMIHKYILIIFVFSITLSLTIEWLIIYLKNKVPQMFLSLLEFEADLKSSDDAEVKMFYRKILKNNRFVDNLNKSVRYVVFIDFLLNSANVASVLFYLVTVKSVYLFYAILLLSLQLLQVFALAWVSNEVKLESVKVADAVYESPWYEQDQKIKKMLHIILMRSQKPLAITIGPFKPMTAETAIMTLQASYSYATLMMNSYKDE
;
A
#
# COMPACT_ATOMS: atom_id res chain seq x y z
N MET A 1 -34.44 9.16 23.27
CA MET A 1 -33.38 8.90 22.27
C MET A 1 -33.76 9.65 21.00
N SER A 2 -33.45 10.95 20.93
CA SER A 2 -34.02 11.86 19.92
C SER A 2 -33.19 11.86 18.63
N LEU A 3 -33.91 11.71 17.50
CA LEU A 3 -33.44 11.78 16.11
C LEU A 3 -32.63 13.05 15.75
N VAL A 4 -32.61 14.06 16.64
CA VAL A 4 -31.85 15.32 16.52
C VAL A 4 -30.34 15.15 16.76
N SER A 5 -29.90 14.01 17.30
CA SER A 5 -28.48 13.76 17.61
C SER A 5 -27.66 13.28 16.40
N ILE A 6 -28.32 12.59 15.46
CA ILE A 6 -27.69 12.02 14.26
C ILE A 6 -27.11 13.10 13.33
N PRO A 7 -27.81 14.23 13.06
CA PRO A 7 -27.26 15.33 12.27
C PRO A 7 -25.98 15.93 12.87
N LYS A 8 -25.94 16.10 14.20
CA LYS A 8 -24.77 16.67 14.90
C LYS A 8 -23.56 15.74 14.83
N ILE A 9 -23.80 14.43 14.86
CA ILE A 9 -22.77 13.40 14.71
C ILE A 9 -22.20 13.40 13.29
N CYS A 10 -23.06 13.51 12.26
CA CYS A 10 -22.65 13.61 10.86
C CYS A 10 -21.94 14.93 10.53
N MET A 11 -22.36 16.04 11.14
CA MET A 11 -21.68 17.32 10.98
C MET A 11 -20.26 17.30 11.58
N LEU A 12 -20.03 16.51 12.63
CA LEU A 12 -18.71 16.21 13.18
C LEU A 12 -17.81 15.42 12.20
N ILE A 13 -18.39 14.46 11.47
CA ILE A 13 -17.69 13.71 10.41
C ILE A 13 -17.19 14.64 9.28
N ILE A 14 -17.95 15.72 8.99
CA ILE A 14 -17.65 16.69 7.92
C ILE A 14 -16.81 17.88 8.45
N GLY A 15 -16.52 17.94 9.76
CA GLY A 15 -15.80 19.07 10.37
C GLY A 15 -16.61 20.38 10.35
N ILE A 16 -17.94 20.27 10.49
CA ILE A 16 -18.89 21.38 10.66
C ILE A 16 -19.31 21.37 12.13
N TRP A 17 -18.57 22.07 12.97
CA TRP A 17 -18.93 22.22 14.38
C TRP A 17 -20.13 23.18 14.53
N PRO A 18 -21.05 22.98 15.51
CA PRO A 18 -22.18 23.87 15.73
C PRO A 18 -21.73 25.33 15.89
N SER A 19 -22.37 26.24 15.14
CA SER A 19 -22.06 27.68 15.07
C SER A 19 -22.08 28.39 16.43
N GLU A 20 -22.80 27.82 17.41
CA GLU A 20 -23.01 28.34 18.76
C GLU A 20 -21.73 28.35 19.63
N LEU A 21 -20.67 27.63 19.25
CA LEU A 21 -19.42 27.55 20.03
C LEU A 21 -18.29 28.45 19.49
N ILE A 22 -18.58 29.30 18.48
CA ILE A 22 -17.62 30.14 17.76
C ILE A 22 -17.38 31.51 18.45
N GLU A 23 -18.17 31.87 19.46
CA GLU A 23 -18.10 33.20 20.11
C GLU A 23 -16.79 33.48 20.84
N ASN A 24 -16.11 32.47 21.38
CA ASN A 24 -14.84 32.66 22.10
C ASN A 24 -13.63 32.58 21.13
N PRO A 25 -12.78 33.62 21.04
CA PRO A 25 -11.68 33.68 20.08
C PRO A 25 -10.62 32.58 20.27
N VAL A 26 -10.42 32.09 21.50
CA VAL A 26 -9.47 30.99 21.79
C VAL A 26 -10.03 29.65 21.30
N ARG A 27 -11.32 29.39 21.55
CA ARG A 27 -12.01 28.17 21.10
C ARG A 27 -12.09 28.10 19.57
N LYS A 28 -12.26 29.25 18.91
CA LYS A 28 -12.22 29.38 17.45
C LYS A 28 -10.85 29.02 16.88
N ARG A 29 -9.75 29.47 17.49
CA ARG A 29 -8.38 29.10 17.06
C ARG A 29 -8.11 27.61 17.25
N LEU A 30 -8.46 27.05 18.40
CA LEU A 30 -8.30 25.62 18.69
C LEU A 30 -9.11 24.75 17.70
N TYR A 31 -10.33 25.16 17.38
CA TYR A 31 -11.17 24.52 16.37
C TYR A 31 -10.53 24.55 14.97
N MET A 32 -10.00 25.70 14.55
CA MET A 32 -9.31 25.82 13.26
C MET A 32 -8.11 24.87 13.18
N ILE A 33 -7.29 24.81 14.24
CA ILE A 33 -6.13 23.90 14.31
C ILE A 33 -6.56 22.44 14.22
N HIS A 34 -7.56 22.02 14.99
CA HIS A 34 -8.07 20.65 14.94
C HIS A 34 -8.64 20.30 13.55
N LYS A 35 -9.34 21.25 12.92
CA LYS A 35 -9.86 21.08 11.56
C LYS A 35 -8.74 20.92 10.52
N TYR A 36 -7.66 21.70 10.61
CA TYR A 36 -6.50 21.53 9.72
C TYR A 36 -5.81 20.18 9.92
N ILE A 37 -5.64 19.72 11.16
CA ILE A 37 -5.07 18.40 11.46
C ILE A 37 -5.92 17.28 10.87
N LEU A 38 -7.25 17.35 11.03
CA LEU A 38 -8.17 16.38 10.41
C LEU A 38 -8.09 16.39 8.88
N ILE A 39 -7.99 17.57 8.25
CA ILE A 39 -7.83 17.68 6.79
C ILE A 39 -6.51 17.03 6.34
N ILE A 40 -5.41 17.29 7.05
CA ILE A 40 -4.10 16.67 6.76
C ILE A 40 -4.18 15.15 6.90
N PHE A 41 -4.86 14.67 7.94
CA PHE A 41 -5.05 13.25 8.20
C PHE A 41 -5.86 12.55 7.09
N VAL A 42 -6.98 13.15 6.68
CA VAL A 42 -7.80 12.64 5.56
C VAL A 42 -6.99 12.64 4.27
N PHE A 43 -6.26 13.71 3.98
CA PHE A 43 -5.40 13.78 2.79
C PHE A 43 -4.34 12.66 2.81
N SER A 44 -3.68 12.43 3.94
CA SER A 44 -2.72 11.34 4.11
C SER A 44 -3.36 9.97 3.84
N ILE A 45 -4.55 9.71 4.37
CA ILE A 45 -5.26 8.45 4.12
C ILE A 45 -5.57 8.29 2.64
N THR A 46 -6.07 9.34 1.97
CA THR A 46 -6.35 9.27 0.54
C THR A 46 -5.11 9.00 -0.30
N LEU A 47 -3.97 9.60 0.06
CA LEU A 47 -2.70 9.31 -0.61
C LEU A 47 -2.30 7.85 -0.44
N SER A 48 -2.38 7.31 0.76
CA SER A 48 -2.07 5.90 1.03
C SER A 48 -3.00 4.94 0.26
N LEU A 49 -4.30 5.25 0.18
CA LEU A 49 -5.24 4.48 -0.65
C LEU A 49 -4.90 4.56 -2.15
N THR A 50 -4.47 5.71 -2.66
CA THR A 50 -4.05 5.81 -4.07
C THR A 50 -2.79 4.99 -4.35
N ILE A 51 -1.89 4.87 -3.38
CA ILE A 51 -0.69 4.02 -3.47
C ILE A 51 -1.08 2.55 -3.52
N GLU A 52 -1.99 2.09 -2.65
CA GLU A 52 -2.52 0.72 -2.67
C GLU A 52 -3.17 0.39 -4.03
N TRP A 53 -4.02 1.29 -4.54
CA TRP A 53 -4.64 1.14 -5.86
C TRP A 53 -3.61 1.07 -6.98
N LEU A 54 -2.57 1.90 -6.93
CA LEU A 54 -1.48 1.87 -7.90
C LEU A 54 -0.74 0.52 -7.84
N ILE A 55 -0.45 0.00 -6.65
CA ILE A 55 0.20 -1.31 -6.47
C ILE A 55 -0.69 -2.43 -7.03
N ILE A 56 -2.00 -2.39 -6.79
CA ILE A 56 -2.95 -3.37 -7.34
C ILE A 56 -3.02 -3.27 -8.87
N TYR A 57 -3.07 -2.06 -9.42
CA TYR A 57 -3.03 -1.84 -10.86
C TYR A 57 -1.75 -2.43 -11.48
N LEU A 58 -0.61 -2.19 -10.85
CA LEU A 58 0.68 -2.72 -11.25
C LEU A 58 0.73 -4.25 -11.13
N LYS A 59 0.16 -4.82 -10.05
CA LYS A 59 -0.01 -6.27 -9.85
C LYS A 59 -0.74 -6.88 -11.03
N ASN A 60 -1.86 -6.32 -11.47
CA ASN A 60 -2.66 -6.90 -12.55
C ASN A 60 -1.96 -6.79 -13.92
N LYS A 61 -1.13 -5.77 -14.11
CA LYS A 61 -0.43 -5.52 -15.38
C LYS A 61 0.74 -6.46 -15.62
N VAL A 62 1.45 -6.89 -14.57
CA VAL A 62 2.66 -7.71 -14.70
C VAL A 62 2.37 -9.13 -15.25
N PRO A 63 1.43 -9.92 -14.69
CA PRO A 63 1.06 -11.24 -15.22
C PRO A 63 0.52 -11.17 -16.65
N GLN A 64 -0.31 -10.16 -16.97
CA GLN A 64 -0.79 -9.94 -18.34
C GLN A 64 0.35 -9.75 -19.33
N MET A 65 1.40 -9.03 -18.92
CA MET A 65 2.57 -8.81 -19.75
C MET A 65 3.36 -10.10 -19.98
N PHE A 66 3.35 -11.05 -19.04
CA PHE A 66 3.95 -12.38 -19.23
C PHE A 66 3.07 -13.34 -20.01
N LEU A 67 1.75 -13.34 -19.80
CA LEU A 67 0.81 -14.13 -20.59
C LEU A 67 0.87 -13.76 -22.09
N SER A 68 0.93 -12.45 -22.40
CA SER A 68 1.12 -11.98 -23.78
C SER A 68 2.50 -12.30 -24.38
N LEU A 69 3.45 -12.79 -23.60
CA LEU A 69 4.71 -13.36 -24.11
C LEU A 69 4.59 -14.84 -24.38
N LEU A 70 3.81 -15.58 -23.58
CA LEU A 70 3.52 -17.00 -23.80
C LEU A 70 2.60 -17.21 -25.01
N GLU A 71 1.59 -16.37 -25.21
CA GLU A 71 0.77 -16.41 -26.44
C GLU A 71 1.62 -16.08 -27.67
N PHE A 72 2.48 -15.06 -27.58
CA PHE A 72 3.37 -14.68 -28.67
C PHE A 72 4.46 -15.74 -28.95
N GLU A 73 4.81 -16.58 -27.96
CA GLU A 73 5.66 -17.75 -28.17
C GLU A 73 4.97 -18.81 -29.04
N ALA A 74 3.67 -19.05 -28.84
CA ALA A 74 2.91 -20.01 -29.63
C ALA A 74 2.91 -19.63 -31.12
N ASP A 75 2.82 -18.33 -31.43
CA ASP A 75 2.89 -17.80 -32.79
C ASP A 75 4.30 -17.89 -33.41
N LEU A 76 5.36 -17.89 -32.58
CA LEU A 76 6.76 -17.91 -33.03
C LEU A 76 7.27 -19.29 -33.47
N LYS A 77 6.52 -20.38 -33.27
CA LYS A 77 6.96 -21.75 -33.62
C LYS A 77 7.20 -21.96 -35.13
N SER A 78 6.77 -21.03 -36.00
CA SER A 78 7.06 -21.00 -37.46
C SER A 78 7.82 -19.75 -37.94
N SER A 79 8.40 -19.02 -36.98
CA SER A 79 9.06 -17.71 -37.01
C SER A 79 10.31 -17.47 -37.88
N ASP A 80 10.37 -16.44 -38.73
CA ASP A 80 11.64 -15.95 -39.32
C ASP A 80 12.55 -15.25 -38.26
N ASP A 81 13.86 -15.12 -38.53
CA ASP A 81 14.87 -14.64 -37.55
C ASP A 81 14.61 -13.18 -37.06
N ALA A 82 13.86 -12.40 -37.84
CA ALA A 82 13.43 -11.04 -37.51
C ALA A 82 12.40 -11.01 -36.37
N GLU A 83 11.44 -11.94 -36.34
CA GLU A 83 10.40 -11.99 -35.31
C GLU A 83 10.97 -12.44 -33.97
N VAL A 84 11.93 -13.37 -33.99
CA VAL A 84 12.69 -13.79 -32.80
C VAL A 84 13.46 -12.62 -32.19
N LYS A 85 14.08 -11.75 -33.01
CA LYS A 85 14.75 -10.53 -32.52
C LYS A 85 13.77 -9.54 -31.90
N MET A 86 12.56 -9.41 -32.45
CA MET A 86 11.52 -8.56 -31.88
C MET A 86 11.04 -9.09 -30.53
N PHE A 87 10.83 -10.41 -30.42
CA PHE A 87 10.50 -11.08 -29.17
C PHE A 87 11.57 -10.84 -28.09
N TYR A 88 12.84 -10.98 -28.46
CA TYR A 88 13.97 -10.73 -27.57
C TYR A 88 13.98 -9.31 -27.01
N ARG A 89 13.74 -8.31 -27.86
CA ARG A 89 13.60 -6.91 -27.42
C ARG A 89 12.42 -6.72 -26.47
N LYS A 90 11.28 -7.40 -26.71
CA LYS A 90 10.09 -7.33 -25.85
C LYS A 90 10.37 -7.89 -24.47
N ILE A 91 11.06 -9.03 -24.37
CA ILE A 91 11.46 -9.66 -23.10
C ILE A 91 12.41 -8.76 -22.31
N LEU A 92 13.44 -8.22 -22.96
CA LEU A 92 14.38 -7.31 -22.30
C LEU A 92 13.70 -6.04 -21.77
N LYS A 93 12.76 -5.48 -22.53
CA LYS A 93 11.95 -4.34 -22.09
C LYS A 93 11.08 -4.70 -20.89
N ASN A 94 10.41 -5.85 -20.92
CA ASN A 94 9.59 -6.31 -19.79
C ASN A 94 10.43 -6.48 -18.53
N ASN A 95 11.56 -7.18 -18.66
CA ASN A 95 12.44 -7.46 -17.54
C ASN A 95 12.99 -6.18 -16.89
N ARG A 96 13.38 -5.20 -17.72
CA ARG A 96 13.81 -3.88 -17.26
C ARG A 96 12.67 -3.09 -16.60
N PHE A 97 11.46 -3.19 -17.14
CA PHE A 97 10.29 -2.54 -16.57
C PHE A 97 9.98 -3.08 -15.17
N VAL A 98 9.97 -4.40 -14.99
CA VAL A 98 9.77 -5.07 -13.69
C VAL A 98 10.83 -4.65 -12.68
N ASP A 99 12.09 -4.55 -13.10
CA ASP A 99 13.19 -4.04 -12.25
C ASP A 99 12.99 -2.61 -11.78
N ASN A 100 12.67 -1.72 -12.72
CA ASN A 100 12.46 -0.31 -12.43
C ASN A 100 11.23 -0.15 -11.54
N LEU A 101 10.19 -0.94 -11.79
CA LEU A 101 9.00 -0.98 -10.98
C LEU A 101 9.30 -1.38 -9.53
N ASN A 102 10.06 -2.46 -9.34
CA ASN A 102 10.44 -2.92 -8.01
C ASN A 102 11.25 -1.85 -7.25
N LYS A 103 12.17 -1.16 -7.93
CA LYS A 103 12.92 -0.04 -7.35
C LYS A 103 12.03 1.15 -6.98
N SER A 104 11.09 1.53 -7.84
CA SER A 104 10.18 2.66 -7.57
C SER A 104 9.21 2.36 -6.44
N VAL A 105 8.57 1.19 -6.47
CA VAL A 105 7.60 0.77 -5.45
C VAL A 105 8.25 0.69 -4.06
N ARG A 106 9.51 0.24 -3.97
CA ARG A 106 10.27 0.19 -2.72
C ARG A 106 10.34 1.54 -1.99
N TYR A 107 10.57 2.63 -2.71
CA TYR A 107 10.66 3.97 -2.09
C TYR A 107 9.29 4.53 -1.74
N VAL A 108 8.30 4.33 -2.62
CA VAL A 108 6.92 4.78 -2.38
C VAL A 108 6.34 4.11 -1.12
N VAL A 109 6.52 2.80 -0.99
CA VAL A 109 6.02 2.04 0.17
C VAL A 109 6.78 2.38 1.45
N PHE A 110 8.06 2.73 1.37
CA PHE A 110 8.81 3.20 2.52
C PHE A 110 8.23 4.51 3.10
N ILE A 111 7.92 5.47 2.23
CA ILE A 111 7.32 6.74 2.64
C ILE A 111 5.92 6.50 3.21
N ASP A 112 5.13 5.65 2.55
CA ASP A 112 3.79 5.29 3.01
C ASP A 112 3.79 4.62 4.40
N PHE A 113 4.74 3.72 4.65
CA PHE A 113 4.93 3.09 5.95
C PHE A 113 5.22 4.12 7.06
N LEU A 114 6.08 5.11 6.79
CA LEU A 114 6.39 6.17 7.75
C LEU A 114 5.15 7.04 8.05
N LEU A 115 4.41 7.44 7.02
CA LEU A 115 3.19 8.22 7.18
C LEU A 115 2.13 7.44 7.97
N ASN A 116 1.91 6.17 7.64
CA ASN A 116 0.98 5.30 8.36
C ASN A 116 1.39 5.11 9.82
N SER A 117 2.68 4.95 10.12
CA SER A 117 3.17 4.84 11.51
C SER A 117 2.89 6.08 12.34
N ALA A 118 3.07 7.27 11.76
CA ALA A 118 2.79 8.55 12.40
C ALA A 118 1.27 8.76 12.60
N ASN A 119 0.46 8.35 11.63
CA ASN A 119 -1.00 8.42 11.72
C ASN A 119 -1.54 7.53 12.85
N VAL A 120 -1.10 6.27 12.94
CA VAL A 120 -1.48 5.35 14.02
C VAL A 120 -1.10 5.94 15.39
N ALA A 121 0.13 6.43 15.52
CA ALA A 121 0.61 7.06 16.76
C ALA A 121 -0.25 8.26 17.18
N SER A 122 -0.61 9.11 16.22
CA SER A 122 -1.44 10.30 16.46
C SER A 122 -2.87 9.93 16.89
N VAL A 123 -3.47 8.91 16.27
CA VAL A 123 -4.81 8.44 16.63
C VAL A 123 -4.83 7.78 18.01
N LEU A 124 -3.81 7.00 18.35
CA LEU A 124 -3.67 6.41 19.69
C LEU A 124 -3.59 7.47 20.78
N PHE A 125 -2.81 8.54 20.56
CA PHE A 125 -2.76 9.67 21.48
C PHE A 125 -4.11 10.40 21.60
N TYR A 126 -4.79 10.62 20.48
CA TYR A 126 -6.12 11.21 20.46
C TYR A 126 -7.13 10.37 21.27
N LEU A 127 -7.06 9.05 21.16
CA LEU A 127 -7.92 8.12 21.89
C LEU A 127 -7.75 8.22 23.41
N VAL A 128 -6.54 8.45 23.90
CA VAL A 128 -6.26 8.62 25.35
C VAL A 128 -6.77 9.96 25.89
N THR A 129 -6.77 11.02 25.07
CA THR A 129 -7.08 12.39 25.52
C THR A 129 -8.58 12.71 25.50
N VAL A 130 -9.36 11.92 24.77
CA VAL A 130 -10.75 12.22 24.41
C VAL A 130 -11.78 11.76 25.45
N LYS A 131 -12.84 12.58 25.65
CA LYS A 131 -13.99 12.28 26.53
C LYS A 131 -15.15 11.57 25.80
N SER A 132 -15.99 10.86 26.56
CA SER A 132 -17.04 9.89 26.15
C SER A 132 -17.68 10.04 24.75
N VAL A 133 -18.18 11.22 24.36
CA VAL A 133 -18.86 11.39 23.05
C VAL A 133 -17.91 11.28 21.85
N TYR A 134 -16.66 11.74 21.98
CA TYR A 134 -15.67 11.67 20.89
C TYR A 134 -14.90 10.34 20.88
N LEU A 135 -15.06 9.51 21.94
CA LEU A 135 -14.38 8.23 22.09
C LEU A 135 -14.81 7.25 21.00
N PHE A 136 -16.10 7.23 20.67
CA PHE A 136 -16.64 6.45 19.55
C PHE A 136 -15.93 6.78 18.22
N TYR A 137 -15.67 8.07 17.97
CA TYR A 137 -14.96 8.51 16.76
C TYR A 137 -13.49 8.11 16.76
N ALA A 138 -12.82 8.25 17.90
CA ALA A 138 -11.42 7.82 18.03
C ALA A 138 -11.26 6.32 17.77
N ILE A 139 -12.19 5.49 18.28
CA ILE A 139 -12.22 4.05 18.00
C ILE A 139 -12.45 3.77 16.51
N LEU A 140 -13.39 4.48 15.89
CA LEU A 140 -13.67 4.31 14.45
C LEU A 140 -12.45 4.69 13.58
N LEU A 141 -11.75 5.78 13.92
CA LEU A 141 -10.53 6.17 13.21
C LEU A 141 -9.42 5.14 13.38
N LEU A 142 -9.26 4.60 14.60
CA LEU A 142 -8.27 3.56 14.87
C LEU A 142 -8.57 2.28 14.08
N SER A 143 -9.84 1.84 14.03
CA SER A 143 -10.21 0.63 13.30
C SER A 143 -10.01 0.78 11.80
N LEU A 144 -10.31 1.95 11.22
CA LEU A 144 -10.01 2.26 9.81
C LEU A 144 -8.50 2.21 9.53
N GLN A 145 -7.68 2.79 10.40
CA GLN A 145 -6.23 2.79 10.23
C GLN A 145 -5.64 1.37 10.33
N LEU A 146 -6.16 0.54 11.24
CA LEU A 146 -5.75 -0.86 11.35
C LEU A 146 -6.12 -1.66 10.10
N LEU A 147 -7.33 -1.44 9.58
CA LEU A 147 -7.79 -2.09 8.35
C LEU A 147 -6.90 -1.71 7.16
N GLN A 148 -6.48 -0.44 7.07
CA GLN A 148 -5.57 0.03 6.03
C GLN A 148 -4.21 -0.66 6.08
N VAL A 149 -3.59 -0.73 7.26
CA VAL A 149 -2.30 -1.42 7.44
C VAL A 149 -2.41 -2.90 7.08
N PHE A 150 -3.52 -3.55 7.45
CA PHE A 150 -3.77 -4.95 7.09
C PHE A 150 -4.00 -5.15 5.59
N ALA A 151 -4.76 -4.25 4.95
CA ALA A 151 -5.01 -4.28 3.50
C ALA A 151 -3.69 -4.16 2.72
N LEU A 152 -2.81 -3.24 3.10
CA LEU A 152 -1.50 -3.07 2.46
C LEU A 152 -0.59 -4.31 2.64
N ALA A 153 -0.60 -4.92 3.82
CA ALA A 153 0.12 -6.18 4.08
C ALA A 153 -0.43 -7.34 3.21
N TRP A 154 -1.76 -7.41 3.05
CA TRP A 154 -2.41 -8.38 2.18
C TRP A 154 -2.02 -8.18 0.72
N VAL A 155 -2.13 -6.95 0.20
CA VAL A 155 -1.74 -6.60 -1.16
C VAL A 155 -0.26 -6.94 -1.41
N SER A 156 0.62 -6.66 -0.44
CA SER A 156 2.05 -6.98 -0.54
C SER A 156 2.31 -8.48 -0.66
N ASN A 157 1.59 -9.29 0.12
CA ASN A 157 1.66 -10.75 0.03
C ASN A 157 1.13 -11.27 -1.31
N GLU A 158 0.02 -10.73 -1.77
CA GLU A 158 -0.59 -11.06 -3.04
C GLU A 158 0.30 -10.74 -4.25
N VAL A 159 0.95 -9.57 -4.26
CA VAL A 159 1.93 -9.21 -5.31
C VAL A 159 3.09 -10.21 -5.32
N LYS A 160 3.57 -10.60 -4.14
CA LYS A 160 4.64 -11.60 -4.00
C LYS A 160 4.20 -12.96 -4.58
N LEU A 161 3.00 -13.44 -4.25
CA LEU A 161 2.49 -14.72 -4.75
C LEU A 161 2.31 -14.71 -6.27
N GLU A 162 1.67 -13.69 -6.84
CA GLU A 162 1.47 -13.58 -8.29
C GLU A 162 2.81 -13.49 -9.05
N SER A 163 3.82 -12.83 -8.47
CA SER A 163 5.12 -12.76 -9.12
C SER A 163 5.79 -14.13 -9.30
N VAL A 164 5.56 -15.06 -8.38
CA VAL A 164 6.09 -16.43 -8.45
C VAL A 164 5.31 -17.29 -9.42
N LYS A 165 3.97 -17.13 -9.50
CA LYS A 165 3.12 -17.87 -10.45
C LYS A 165 3.55 -17.70 -11.92
N VAL A 166 4.18 -16.57 -12.26
CA VAL A 166 4.76 -16.38 -13.59
C VAL A 166 5.87 -17.40 -13.88
N ALA A 167 6.70 -17.75 -12.89
CA ALA A 167 7.71 -18.78 -13.05
C ALA A 167 7.08 -20.15 -13.28
N ASP A 168 6.02 -20.46 -12.55
CA ASP A 168 5.28 -21.72 -12.69
C ASP A 168 4.64 -21.84 -14.08
N ALA A 169 4.00 -20.77 -14.57
CA ALA A 169 3.39 -20.75 -15.91
C ALA A 169 4.43 -20.93 -17.04
N VAL A 170 5.63 -20.39 -16.89
CA VAL A 170 6.73 -20.58 -17.85
C VAL A 170 7.29 -22.00 -17.76
N TYR A 171 7.29 -22.61 -16.58
CA TYR A 171 7.74 -23.99 -16.39
C TYR A 171 6.76 -25.01 -16.98
N GLU A 172 5.45 -24.74 -16.88
CA GLU A 172 4.37 -25.56 -17.46
C GLU A 172 4.27 -25.43 -18.99
N SER A 173 4.87 -24.40 -19.59
CA SER A 173 4.92 -24.29 -21.06
C SER A 173 5.79 -25.40 -21.67
N PRO A 174 5.57 -25.81 -22.94
CA PRO A 174 6.38 -26.85 -23.61
C PRO A 174 7.77 -26.32 -24.00
N TRP A 175 8.48 -25.65 -23.09
CA TRP A 175 9.78 -25.01 -23.29
C TRP A 175 10.86 -25.98 -23.78
N TYR A 176 10.74 -27.27 -23.46
CA TYR A 176 11.68 -28.32 -23.84
C TYR A 176 11.56 -28.72 -25.33
N GLU A 177 10.44 -28.43 -25.99
CA GLU A 177 10.25 -28.65 -27.43
C GLU A 177 10.74 -27.48 -28.28
N GLN A 178 11.12 -26.36 -27.64
CA GLN A 178 11.48 -25.13 -28.34
C GLN A 178 12.91 -25.15 -28.88
N ASP A 179 13.15 -24.27 -29.85
CA ASP A 179 14.48 -24.01 -30.40
C ASP A 179 15.46 -23.51 -29.35
N GLN A 180 16.75 -23.79 -29.54
CA GLN A 180 17.80 -23.43 -28.57
C GLN A 180 17.87 -21.92 -28.28
N LYS A 181 17.50 -21.08 -29.25
CA LYS A 181 17.40 -19.62 -29.08
C LYS A 181 16.26 -19.26 -28.12
N ILE A 182 15.07 -19.81 -28.33
CA ILE A 182 13.87 -19.55 -27.52
C ILE A 182 14.02 -20.14 -26.11
N LYS A 183 14.59 -21.36 -26.00
CA LYS A 183 14.94 -21.98 -24.71
C LYS A 183 15.78 -21.07 -23.83
N LYS A 184 16.85 -20.47 -24.37
CA LYS A 184 17.69 -19.52 -23.62
C LYS A 184 16.89 -18.30 -23.13
N MET A 185 15.93 -17.83 -23.92
CA MET A 185 15.09 -16.68 -23.59
C MET A 185 14.09 -17.00 -22.49
N LEU A 186 13.41 -18.15 -22.58
CA LEU A 186 12.54 -18.66 -21.52
C LEU A 186 13.32 -18.87 -20.22
N HIS A 187 14.56 -19.34 -20.31
CA HIS A 187 15.43 -19.48 -19.14
C HIS A 187 15.72 -18.13 -18.45
N ILE A 188 15.95 -17.05 -19.22
CA ILE A 188 16.14 -15.70 -18.66
C ILE A 188 14.87 -15.22 -17.95
N ILE A 189 13.70 -15.49 -18.53
CA ILE A 189 12.41 -15.16 -17.89
C ILE A 189 12.24 -15.96 -16.61
N LEU A 190 12.46 -17.27 -16.64
CA LEU A 190 12.32 -18.17 -15.48
C LEU A 190 13.24 -17.74 -14.32
N MET A 191 14.52 -17.52 -14.60
CA MET A 191 15.51 -17.04 -13.62
C MET A 191 15.12 -15.70 -12.98
N ARG A 192 14.31 -14.91 -13.67
CA ARG A 192 13.81 -13.61 -13.20
C ARG A 192 12.51 -13.71 -12.42
N SER A 193 11.55 -14.46 -12.94
CA SER A 193 10.25 -14.68 -12.28
C SER A 193 10.42 -15.44 -10.96
N GLN A 194 11.47 -16.25 -10.82
CA GLN A 194 11.86 -16.88 -9.56
C GLN A 194 12.35 -15.89 -8.48
N LYS A 195 12.68 -14.65 -8.85
CA LYS A 195 12.94 -13.59 -7.87
C LYS A 195 11.61 -12.88 -7.58
N PRO A 196 10.95 -13.19 -6.46
CA PRO A 196 9.63 -12.64 -6.19
C PRO A 196 9.69 -11.12 -6.14
N LEU A 197 8.63 -10.49 -6.64
CA LEU A 197 8.39 -9.06 -6.49
C LEU A 197 8.00 -8.79 -5.04
N ALA A 198 9.00 -8.74 -4.18
CA ALA A 198 8.83 -8.44 -2.78
C ALA A 198 8.78 -6.93 -2.59
N ILE A 199 7.63 -6.43 -2.15
CA ILE A 199 7.49 -5.05 -1.73
C ILE A 199 8.34 -4.87 -0.47
N THR A 200 9.55 -4.34 -0.61
CA THR A 200 10.46 -4.06 0.51
C THR A 200 10.27 -2.65 1.03
N ILE A 201 10.26 -2.50 2.36
CA ILE A 201 10.19 -1.20 3.03
C ILE A 201 11.60 -0.59 3.00
N GLY A 202 11.96 0.15 1.94
CA GLY A 202 13.28 0.78 1.86
C GLY A 202 14.45 -0.21 2.10
N PRO A 203 15.49 0.13 2.88
CA PRO A 203 16.59 -0.78 3.22
C PRO A 203 16.23 -1.89 4.24
N PHE A 204 15.00 -1.93 4.72
CA PHE A 204 14.56 -2.83 5.78
C PHE A 204 13.95 -4.14 5.23
N LYS A 205 13.23 -4.85 6.11
CA LYS A 205 12.55 -6.12 5.82
C LYS A 205 11.46 -5.98 4.73
N PRO A 206 11.10 -7.09 4.05
CA PRO A 206 9.93 -7.12 3.17
C PRO A 206 8.66 -6.78 3.94
N MET A 207 7.77 -6.04 3.29
CA MET A 207 6.46 -5.68 3.83
C MET A 207 5.62 -6.94 3.99
N THR A 208 5.31 -7.27 5.23
CA THR A 208 4.61 -8.49 5.64
C THR A 208 3.67 -8.16 6.81
N ALA A 209 2.79 -9.09 7.18
CA ALA A 209 1.98 -8.94 8.38
C ALA A 209 2.82 -8.71 9.65
N GLU A 210 4.06 -9.24 9.71
CA GLU A 210 5.01 -8.96 10.78
C GLU A 210 5.35 -7.47 10.86
N THR A 211 5.59 -6.81 9.72
CA THR A 211 5.90 -5.38 9.70
C THR A 211 4.73 -4.50 10.15
N ALA A 212 3.49 -4.92 9.90
CA ALA A 212 2.30 -4.26 10.42
C ALA A 212 2.25 -4.30 11.96
N ILE A 213 2.57 -5.45 12.54
CA ILE A 213 2.64 -5.62 14.00
C ILE A 213 3.74 -4.74 14.58
N MET A 214 4.91 -4.67 13.92
CA MET A 214 6.00 -3.79 14.33
C MET A 214 5.59 -2.31 14.33
N THR A 215 4.82 -1.86 13.33
CA THR A 215 4.26 -0.50 13.30
C THR A 215 3.39 -0.24 14.53
N LEU A 216 2.51 -1.17 14.88
CA LEU A 216 1.63 -1.04 16.04
C LEU A 216 2.38 -0.98 17.36
N GLN A 217 3.40 -1.83 17.53
CA GLN A 217 4.27 -1.83 18.71
C GLN A 217 5.02 -0.49 18.85
N ALA A 218 5.54 0.04 17.75
CA ALA A 218 6.22 1.32 17.73
C ALA A 218 5.26 2.48 18.08
N SER A 219 4.07 2.51 17.49
CA SER A 219 3.04 3.53 17.77
C SER A 219 2.54 3.46 19.22
N TYR A 220 2.38 2.27 19.79
CA TYR A 220 2.02 2.09 21.20
C TYR A 220 3.12 2.61 22.15
N SER A 221 4.38 2.30 21.84
CA SER A 221 5.53 2.78 22.62
C SER A 221 5.59 4.30 22.61
N TYR A 222 5.40 4.92 21.44
CA TYR A 222 5.34 6.37 21.30
C TYR A 222 4.16 6.98 22.07
N ALA A 223 2.96 6.41 21.94
CA ALA A 223 1.78 6.88 22.66
C ALA A 223 1.98 6.82 24.19
N THR A 224 2.64 5.77 24.69
CA THR A 224 2.96 5.63 26.11
C THR A 224 3.95 6.71 26.58
N LEU A 225 4.98 7.02 25.78
CA LEU A 225 5.93 8.09 26.08
C LEU A 225 5.23 9.45 26.17
N MET A 226 4.38 9.77 25.19
CA MET A 226 3.59 11.01 25.17
C MET A 226 2.61 11.10 26.35
N MET A 227 2.03 9.97 26.75
CA MET A 227 1.13 9.90 27.91
C MET A 227 1.89 10.12 29.22
N ASN A 228 3.11 9.60 29.34
CA ASN A 228 3.93 9.82 30.52
C ASN A 228 4.37 11.29 30.63
N SER A 229 4.83 11.91 29.53
CA SER A 229 5.20 13.33 29.53
C SER A 229 4.02 14.25 29.86
N TYR A 230 2.79 13.87 29.49
CA TYR A 230 1.58 14.65 29.84
C TYR A 230 1.17 14.52 31.31
N LYS A 231 1.55 13.43 31.99
CA LYS A 231 1.26 13.24 33.42
C LYS A 231 2.26 13.97 34.34
N ASP A 232 3.43 14.31 33.83
CA ASP A 232 4.48 15.02 34.56
C ASP A 232 4.28 16.55 34.58
N GLU A 233 3.24 17.08 33.90
CA GLU A 233 2.74 18.47 33.99
C GLU A 233 1.50 18.58 34.90
#